data_AF-A0A7H4PLF0-F1
#
_entry.id   AF-A0A7H4PLF0-F1
#
_cell.length_a   1.000
_cell.length_b   1.000
_cell.length_c   1.000
_cell.angle_alpha   90.00
_cell.angle_beta   90.00
_cell.angle_gamma   90.00
#
_symmetry.space_group_name_H-M   'P 1'
#
loop_
_entity.id
_entity.type
_entity.pdbx_description
1 polymer ?
#
loop_
_entity_poly.entity_id
_entity_poly.type
_entity_poly.pdbx_seq_one_letter_code
_entity_poly.pdbx_strand_id
1 'polypeptide(L)'
;MADWQSIRWPGDTYKPGTMLTWTTVNAGARLFGDYSGTWGFIRWLDLGKRQQLDRSQWMMSFTAPDGRTLQWVLRSQLGSGPLALLELRGFTLPEQIFSVDSAATAQALMIKTEDSDMDGTE
;
A
#
# COMPACT_ATOMS: atom_id res chain seq x y z
N MET A 1 15.59 -12.47 24.14
CA MET A 1 16.13 -11.44 23.22
C MET A 1 15.14 -11.23 22.09
N ALA A 2 15.26 -10.15 21.32
CA ALA A 2 14.46 -9.98 20.11
C ALA A 2 15.15 -10.72 18.96
N ASP A 3 14.40 -11.59 18.28
CA ASP A 3 14.89 -12.41 17.18
C ASP A 3 14.04 -12.23 15.92
N TRP A 4 14.65 -12.43 14.76
CA TRP A 4 13.93 -12.38 13.49
C TRP A 4 13.02 -13.60 13.34
N GLN A 5 11.76 -13.35 12.97
CA GLN A 5 10.78 -14.39 12.67
C GLN A 5 10.31 -14.26 11.22
N SER A 6 10.41 -15.34 10.46
CA SER A 6 9.94 -15.40 9.08
C SER A 6 8.43 -15.61 9.04
N ILE A 7 7.73 -14.78 8.28
CA ILE A 7 6.29 -14.89 8.07
C ILE A 7 6.04 -15.18 6.59
N ARG A 8 5.22 -16.19 6.30
CA ARG A 8 4.71 -16.48 4.96
C ARG A 8 3.27 -15.99 4.86
N TRP A 9 3.00 -15.16 3.85
CA TRP A 9 1.68 -14.67 3.53
C TRP A 9 1.43 -14.80 2.01
N PRO A 10 0.26 -15.31 1.57
CA PRO A 10 -0.74 -16.02 2.35
C PRO A 10 -0.17 -17.27 3.03
N GLY A 11 -0.59 -17.52 4.27
CA GLY A 11 -0.25 -18.75 4.99
C GLY A 11 -1.10 -19.94 4.52
N ASP A 12 -0.67 -21.16 4.83
CA ASP A 12 -1.45 -22.37 4.60
C ASP A 12 -2.13 -22.78 5.92
N THR A 13 -3.36 -22.31 6.12
CA THR A 13 -4.12 -22.55 7.35
C THR A 13 -5.62 -22.56 7.05
N TYR A 14 -6.36 -23.44 7.74
CA TYR A 14 -7.82 -23.53 7.66
C TYR A 14 -8.55 -22.37 8.33
N LYS A 15 -7.88 -21.65 9.23
CA LYS A 15 -8.43 -20.46 9.92
C LYS A 15 -7.47 -19.28 9.73
N PRO A 16 -7.45 -18.65 8.55
CA PRO A 16 -6.58 -17.51 8.31
C PRO A 16 -7.05 -16.30 9.10
N GLY A 17 -6.08 -15.50 9.57
CA GLY A 17 -6.34 -14.27 10.30
C GLY A 17 -5.07 -13.69 10.91
N THR A 18 -5.21 -12.54 11.55
CA THR A 18 -4.16 -11.89 12.33
C THR A 18 -4.77 -11.37 13.61
N MET A 19 -4.24 -11.83 14.74
CA MET A 19 -4.65 -11.38 16.06
C MET A 19 -3.44 -10.75 16.73
N LEU A 20 -3.60 -9.53 17.24
CA LEU A 20 -2.58 -8.87 18.03
C LEU A 20 -3.07 -8.73 19.47
N THR A 21 -2.32 -9.28 20.41
CA THR A 21 -2.52 -9.07 21.85
C THR A 21 -1.28 -8.42 22.44
N TRP A 22 -1.44 -7.54 23.42
CA TRP A 22 -0.34 -6.97 24.17
C TRP A 22 -0.59 -7.07 25.67
N THR A 23 0.50 -7.14 26.45
CA THR A 23 0.46 -7.19 27.92
C THR A 23 1.33 -6.07 28.44
N THR A 24 0.96 -5.49 29.57
CA THR A 24 1.74 -4.44 30.22
C THR A 24 2.24 -4.91 31.58
N VAL A 25 3.14 -4.15 32.21
CA VAL A 25 3.66 -4.48 33.54
C VAL A 25 2.54 -4.51 34.60
N ASN A 26 1.56 -3.61 34.47
CA ASN A 26 0.54 -3.37 35.49
C ASN A 26 -0.84 -3.95 35.12
N ALA A 27 -0.97 -4.58 33.95
CA ALA A 27 -2.23 -5.15 33.49
C ALA A 27 -1.99 -6.36 32.58
N GLY A 28 -2.88 -7.35 32.68
CA GLY A 28 -2.85 -8.58 31.87
C GLY A 28 -3.03 -8.34 30.37
N ALA A 29 -3.10 -9.45 29.61
CA ALA A 29 -3.21 -9.42 28.15
C ALA A 29 -4.50 -8.70 27.69
N ARG A 30 -4.34 -7.85 26.68
CA ARG A 30 -5.42 -7.09 26.03
C ARG A 30 -5.39 -7.35 24.52
N LEU A 31 -6.57 -7.37 23.91
CA LEU A 31 -6.75 -7.56 22.47
C LEU A 31 -6.67 -6.23 21.72
N PHE A 32 -5.76 -6.12 20.76
CA PHE A 32 -5.59 -4.94 19.90
C PHE A 32 -6.55 -4.99 18.74
N GLY A 33 -6.62 -6.17 18.13
CA GLY A 33 -7.57 -6.46 17.08
C GLY A 33 -7.46 -7.92 16.66
N ASP A 34 -8.57 -8.42 16.15
CA ASP A 34 -8.67 -9.72 15.50
C ASP A 34 -9.20 -9.49 14.08
N TYR A 35 -8.34 -9.74 13.10
CA TYR A 35 -8.58 -9.51 11.68
C TYR A 35 -8.67 -10.87 10.98
N SER A 36 -9.88 -11.37 10.80
CA SER A 36 -10.13 -12.67 10.18
C SER A 36 -9.78 -12.74 8.69
N GLY A 37 -9.65 -13.95 8.13
CA GLY A 37 -9.44 -14.15 6.71
C GLY A 37 -8.01 -13.89 6.23
N THR A 38 -7.72 -14.29 4.98
CA THR A 38 -6.37 -14.19 4.38
C THR A 38 -5.82 -12.77 4.39
N TRP A 39 -6.68 -11.76 4.20
CA TRP A 39 -6.30 -10.35 4.20
C TRP A 39 -6.16 -9.73 5.59
N GLY A 40 -6.36 -10.50 6.67
CA GLY A 40 -6.22 -10.03 8.05
C GLY A 40 -4.88 -9.36 8.32
N PHE A 41 -3.80 -9.94 7.81
CA PHE A 41 -2.44 -9.40 7.96
C PHE A 41 -2.28 -8.03 7.30
N ILE A 42 -2.78 -7.86 6.08
CA ILE A 42 -2.70 -6.59 5.36
C ILE A 42 -3.56 -5.51 6.04
N ARG A 43 -4.77 -5.88 6.50
CA ARG A 43 -5.63 -4.98 7.27
C ARG A 43 -5.01 -4.54 8.59
N TRP A 44 -4.29 -5.43 9.27
CA TRP A 44 -3.51 -5.06 10.45
C TRP A 44 -2.39 -4.09 10.08
N LEU A 45 -1.54 -4.39 9.08
CA LEU A 45 -0.46 -3.51 8.63
C LEU A 45 -0.93 -2.10 8.22
N ASP A 46 -2.15 -2.00 7.71
CA ASP A 46 -2.77 -0.74 7.31
C ASP A 46 -2.94 0.24 8.49
N LEU A 47 -3.24 -0.28 9.69
CA LEU A 47 -3.47 0.50 10.91
C LEU A 47 -2.19 1.08 11.51
N GLY A 48 -1.04 0.55 11.15
CA GLY A 48 0.26 0.98 11.67
C GLY A 48 0.82 2.16 10.90
N LYS A 49 1.51 3.05 11.62
CA LYS A 49 2.43 4.01 10.99
C LYS A 49 3.64 3.25 10.44
N ARG A 50 4.05 3.59 9.23
CA ARG A 50 5.13 2.95 8.47
C ARG A 50 6.24 3.96 8.23
N GLN A 51 7.44 3.68 8.72
CA GLN A 51 8.63 4.51 8.46
C GLN A 51 9.72 3.62 7.86
N GLN A 52 10.24 4.01 6.69
CA GLN A 52 11.34 3.28 6.07
C GLN A 52 12.63 3.52 6.88
N LEU A 53 13.34 2.45 7.22
CA LEU A 53 14.63 2.50 7.91
C LEU A 53 15.79 2.30 6.93
N ASP A 54 15.61 1.40 5.97
CA ASP A 54 16.56 1.08 4.90
C ASP A 54 15.77 0.54 3.68
N ARG A 55 16.45 0.12 2.61
CA ARG A 55 15.85 -0.39 1.37
C ARG A 55 14.86 -1.54 1.59
N SER A 56 15.10 -2.40 2.56
CA SER A 56 14.25 -3.58 2.86
C SER A 56 13.65 -3.58 4.26
N GLN A 57 13.93 -2.57 5.09
CA GLN A 57 13.49 -2.53 6.48
C GLN A 57 12.55 -1.37 6.76
N TRP A 58 11.49 -1.67 7.50
CA TRP A 58 10.41 -0.75 7.84
C TRP A 58 10.11 -0.82 9.32
N MET A 59 10.09 0.32 10.00
CA MET A 59 9.57 0.43 11.34
C MET A 59 8.04 0.52 11.26
N MET A 60 7.36 -0.45 11.87
CA MET A 60 5.92 -0.44 12.07
C MET A 60 5.63 0.04 13.48
N SER A 61 4.75 1.03 13.64
CA SER A 61 4.34 1.56 14.94
C SER A 61 2.83 1.63 15.07
N PHE A 62 2.29 1.07 16.15
CA PHE A 62 0.87 1.01 16.45
C PHE A 62 0.60 1.65 17.80
N THR A 63 -0.40 2.53 17.89
CA THR A 63 -0.81 3.12 19.16
C THR A 63 -1.90 2.26 19.77
N ALA A 64 -1.60 1.60 20.89
CA ALA A 64 -2.55 0.83 21.66
C ALA A 64 -3.60 1.76 22.32
N PRO A 65 -4.80 1.24 22.68
CA PRO A 65 -5.84 2.01 23.38
C PRO A 65 -5.41 2.70 24.67
N ASP A 66 -4.35 2.21 25.33
CA ASP A 66 -3.78 2.83 26.54
C ASP A 66 -2.71 3.89 26.24
N GLY A 67 -2.58 4.29 24.97
CA GLY A 67 -1.62 5.29 24.50
C GLY A 67 -0.20 4.77 24.30
N ARG A 68 0.09 3.50 24.61
CA ARG A 68 1.42 2.92 24.42
C ARG A 68 1.68 2.63 22.95
N THR A 69 2.93 2.72 22.54
CA THR A 69 3.34 2.38 21.17
C THR A 69 3.88 0.96 21.13
N LEU A 70 3.31 0.13 20.27
CA LEU A 70 3.79 -1.20 19.94
C LEU A 70 4.61 -1.12 18.65
N GLN A 71 5.84 -1.65 18.65
CA GLN A 71 6.77 -1.50 17.53
C GLN A 71 7.35 -2.82 17.05
N TRP A 72 7.50 -2.94 15.74
CA TRP A 72 8.18 -4.04 15.07
C TRP A 72 9.04 -3.51 13.93
N VAL A 73 10.18 -4.15 13.70
CA VAL A 73 10.92 -3.99 12.45
C VAL A 73 10.46 -5.06 11.48
N LEU A 74 9.85 -4.66 10.37
CA LEU A 74 9.48 -5.53 9.27
C LEU A 74 10.59 -5.51 8.22
N ARG A 75 11.11 -6.68 7.86
CA ARG A 75 12.07 -6.84 6.77
C ARG A 75 11.44 -7.58 5.60
N SER A 76 11.39 -6.96 4.43
CA SER A 76 10.95 -7.57 3.18
C SER A 76 12.10 -8.29 2.48
N GLN A 77 11.79 -9.35 1.71
CA GLN A 77 12.76 -10.00 0.83
C GLN A 77 12.92 -9.24 -0.49
N LEU A 78 11.85 -8.62 -0.98
CA LEU A 78 11.81 -7.86 -2.23
C LEU A 78 10.91 -6.63 -2.06
N GLY A 79 11.35 -5.47 -2.57
CA GLY A 79 10.59 -4.21 -2.52
C GLY A 79 10.09 -3.86 -1.12
N SER A 80 8.88 -3.33 -1.01
CA SER A 80 8.19 -3.10 0.26
C SER A 80 7.44 -4.33 0.80
N GLY A 81 7.62 -5.50 0.16
CA GLY A 81 7.02 -6.77 0.57
C GLY A 81 5.49 -6.68 0.69
N PRO A 82 4.90 -7.15 1.81
CA PRO A 82 3.45 -7.11 1.99
C PRO A 82 2.88 -5.68 2.08
N LEU A 83 3.71 -4.66 2.34
CA LEU A 83 3.27 -3.27 2.39
C LEU A 83 2.87 -2.72 1.02
N ALA A 84 3.40 -3.28 -0.08
CA ALA A 84 3.02 -2.88 -1.45
C ALA A 84 1.50 -3.01 -1.70
N LEU A 85 0.85 -3.99 -1.05
CA LEU A 85 -0.59 -4.21 -1.20
C LEU A 85 -1.44 -3.10 -0.61
N LEU A 86 -0.88 -2.25 0.25
CA LEU A 86 -1.58 -1.08 0.78
C LEU A 86 -1.79 0.00 -0.29
N GLU A 87 -1.00 0.02 -1.36
CA GLU A 87 -1.19 0.94 -2.50
C GLU A 87 -2.47 0.63 -3.29
N LEU A 88 -3.02 -0.59 -3.15
CA LEU A 88 -4.29 -0.96 -3.75
C LEU A 88 -5.50 -0.36 -3.02
N ARG A 89 -5.30 0.32 -1.87
CA ARG A 89 -6.38 1.00 -1.15
C ARG A 89 -6.92 2.18 -1.96
N GLY A 90 -8.19 2.10 -2.34
CA GLY A 90 -8.83 3.14 -3.15
C GLY A 90 -8.33 3.17 -4.60
N PHE A 91 -7.53 2.19 -5.02
CA PHE A 91 -7.11 2.07 -6.40
C PHE A 91 -8.30 1.69 -7.28
N THR A 92 -8.51 2.45 -8.35
CA THR A 92 -9.51 2.19 -9.37
C THR A 92 -8.81 2.08 -10.72
N LEU A 93 -9.14 1.04 -11.48
CA LEU A 93 -8.65 0.94 -12.85
C LEU A 93 -9.25 2.06 -13.70
N PRO A 94 -8.45 2.73 -14.54
CA PRO A 94 -8.97 3.68 -15.51
C PRO A 94 -9.99 3.01 -16.43
N GLU A 95 -11.07 3.73 -16.76
CA GLU A 95 -12.12 3.22 -17.66
C GLU A 95 -11.65 3.12 -19.11
N GLN A 96 -10.66 3.94 -19.50
CA GLN A 96 -10.18 4.07 -20.87
C GLN A 96 -8.66 4.26 -20.89
N ILE A 97 -8.00 3.71 -21.91
CA ILE A 97 -6.55 3.84 -22.14
C ILE A 97 -6.22 5.13 -22.90
N PHE A 98 -7.10 5.53 -23.83
CA PHE A 98 -6.95 6.75 -24.63
C PHE A 98 -8.17 7.66 -24.41
N SER A 99 -7.92 8.93 -24.14
CA SER A 99 -8.97 9.97 -24.18
C SER A 99 -8.92 10.64 -25.55
N VAL A 100 -10.05 10.68 -26.25
CA VAL A 100 -10.17 11.49 -27.47
C VAL A 100 -10.72 12.85 -27.04
N ASP A 101 -9.84 13.77 -26.68
CA ASP A 101 -10.23 15.17 -26.45
C ASP A 101 -10.53 15.79 -27.82
N SER A 102 -11.83 15.88 -28.14
CA SER A 102 -12.28 16.39 -29.44
C SER A 102 -11.83 17.83 -29.69
N ALA A 103 -11.63 18.63 -28.63
CA ALA A 103 -11.14 20.00 -28.75
C ALA A 103 -9.62 20.04 -29.04
N ALA A 104 -8.84 19.20 -28.37
CA ALA A 104 -7.41 19.06 -28.67
C ALA A 104 -7.17 18.46 -30.08
N THR A 105 -8.03 17.53 -30.50
CA THR A 105 -7.96 16.90 -31.83
C THR A 105 -8.35 17.89 -32.92
N ALA A 106 -9.38 18.72 -32.69
CA ALA A 106 -9.78 19.78 -33.62
C ALA A 106 -8.70 20.88 -33.74
N GLN A 107 -8.07 21.27 -32.64
CA GLN A 107 -6.94 22.21 -32.65
C GLN A 107 -5.72 21.65 -33.40
N ALA A 108 -5.38 20.37 -33.18
CA ALA A 108 -4.29 19.73 -33.91
C ALA A 108 -4.57 19.61 -35.42
N LEU A 109 -5.83 19.39 -35.81
CA LEU A 109 -6.25 19.39 -37.22
C LEU A 109 -6.17 20.80 -37.83
N MET A 110 -6.61 21.85 -37.12
CA MET A 110 -6.51 23.24 -37.58
C MET A 110 -5.06 23.68 -37.79
N ILE A 111 -4.17 23.40 -36.83
CA ILE A 111 -2.74 23.74 -36.92
C ILE A 111 -2.08 23.01 -38.11
N LYS A 112 -2.47 21.76 -38.37
CA LYS A 112 -1.95 20.99 -39.51
C LYS A 112 -2.42 21.54 -40.86
N THR A 113 -3.62 22.12 -40.93
CA THR A 113 -4.13 22.77 -42.15
C THR A 113 -3.43 24.10 -42.43
N GLU A 114 -3.13 24.88 -41.38
CA GLU A 114 -2.40 26.16 -41.51
C GLU A 114 -0.95 25.97 -41.97
N ASP A 115 -0.27 24.90 -41.54
CA ASP A 115 1.11 24.58 -41.94
C ASP A 115 1.20 24.09 -43.41
N SER A 116 0.15 23.41 -43.90
CA SER A 116 0.10 22.94 -45.30
C SER A 116 -0.19 24.04 -46.33
N ASP A 117 -0.83 25.14 -45.91
CA ASP A 117 -1.17 26.25 -46.82
C ASP A 117 -0.01 27.24 -47.04
N MET A 118 1.13 27.07 -46.33
CA MET A 118 2.32 27.94 -46.41
C MET A 118 3.49 27.38 -47.25
N ASP A 119 3.41 26.12 -47.74
CA ASP A 119 4.45 25.50 -48.61
C ASP A 119 4.15 25.68 -50.12
N GLY A 120 3.25 26.62 -50.45
CA GLY A 120 2.67 26.80 -51.78
C GLY A 120 2.79 28.20 -52.36
N THR A 121 3.94 28.88 -52.21
CA THR A 121 4.27 30.05 -53.03
C THR A 121 5.75 30.01 -53.44
N GLU A 122 5.95 29.98 -54.76
CA GLU A 122 7.22 30.00 -55.52
C GLU A 122 8.29 30.97 -55.03
#